data_AF-A0A4Y2F4R1-F1
#
_entry.id   AF-A0A4Y2F4R1-F1
#
_cell.length_a   1.000
_cell.length_b   1.000
_cell.length_c   1.000
_cell.angle_alpha   90.00
_cell.angle_beta   90.00
_cell.angle_gamma   90.00
#
_symmetry.space_group_name_H-M   'P 1'
#
loop_
_entity.id
_entity.type
_entity.pdbx_description
1 polymer ?
#
loop_
_entity_poly.entity_id
_entity_poly.type
_entity_poly.pdbx_seq_one_letter_code
_entity_poly.pdbx_strand_id
1 'polypeptide(L)'
;MKSSDLLVESSSLQQSEQLLSITKFGDIPITVSAHASLYYTRGVMSSDEFVSELEAQKVIAASHITLKRDGQIIPIRHVILTFDTPVFPKKITAGYISCDIRPYIPNPVRCFKCQRFGHTKTACRGSPALCPRCSEPGHEETTCKTPEKCFN
;
A
#
# COMPACT_ATOMS: atom_id res chain seq x y z
N MET A 1 -8.31 -9.41 -6.84
CA MET A 1 -9.24 -10.55 -6.78
C MET A 1 -9.94 -10.65 -8.12
N LYS A 2 -9.85 -11.79 -8.77
CA LYS A 2 -10.72 -12.07 -9.92
C LYS A 2 -12.11 -12.39 -9.35
N SER A 3 -13.15 -12.26 -10.17
CA SER A 3 -14.55 -12.42 -9.74
C SER A 3 -14.91 -13.83 -9.21
N SER A 4 -13.95 -14.77 -9.19
CA SER A 4 -14.10 -16.17 -8.78
C SER A 4 -13.44 -16.51 -7.43
N ASP A 5 -12.74 -15.56 -6.81
CA ASP A 5 -11.95 -15.85 -5.60
C ASP A 5 -12.78 -15.58 -4.34
N LEU A 6 -12.77 -16.51 -3.38
CA LEU A 6 -13.39 -16.31 -2.06
C LEU A 6 -12.34 -15.85 -1.04
N LEU A 7 -12.66 -14.80 -0.29
CA LEU A 7 -11.85 -14.36 0.85
C LEU A 7 -12.38 -14.98 2.13
N VAL A 8 -11.52 -15.66 2.88
CA VAL A 8 -11.85 -16.28 4.16
C VAL A 8 -10.93 -15.69 5.23
N GLU A 9 -11.53 -15.15 6.28
CA GLU A 9 -10.82 -14.67 7.48
C GLU A 9 -10.82 -15.78 8.54
N SER A 10 -9.64 -16.07 9.10
CA SER A 10 -9.48 -17.05 10.17
C SER A 10 -9.20 -16.34 11.49
N SER A 11 -9.80 -16.80 12.58
CA SER A 11 -9.62 -16.22 13.91
C SER A 11 -8.41 -16.78 14.68
N SER A 12 -7.79 -17.87 14.18
CA SER A 12 -6.63 -18.49 14.81
C SER A 12 -5.60 -18.99 13.80
N LEU A 13 -4.34 -19.05 14.23
CA LEU A 13 -3.24 -19.59 13.41
C LEU A 13 -3.52 -21.05 13.01
N GLN A 14 -3.96 -21.87 13.96
CA GLN A 14 -4.27 -23.28 13.72
C GLN A 14 -5.35 -23.47 12.65
N GLN A 15 -6.39 -22.62 12.67
CA GLN A 15 -7.42 -22.65 11.63
C GLN A 15 -6.85 -22.23 10.26
N SER A 16 -5.99 -21.21 10.23
CA SER A 16 -5.35 -20.75 8.99
C SER A 16 -4.46 -21.82 8.36
N GLU A 17 -3.69 -22.55 9.17
CA GLU A 17 -2.81 -23.64 8.73
C GLU A 17 -3.63 -24.81 8.18
N GLN A 18 -4.73 -25.16 8.86
CA GLN A 18 -5.66 -26.17 8.36
C GLN A 18 -6.26 -25.76 7.03
N LEU A 19 -6.76 -24.52 6.89
CA LEU A 19 -7.32 -24.01 5.64
C LEU A 19 -6.30 -24.05 4.50
N LEU A 20 -5.04 -23.68 4.75
CA LEU A 20 -3.97 -23.72 3.76
C LEU A 20 -3.67 -25.15 3.26
N SER A 21 -3.92 -26.17 4.08
CA SER A 21 -3.74 -27.58 3.71
C SER A 21 -4.89 -28.17 2.87
N ILE A 22 -6.03 -27.48 2.77
CA ILE A 22 -7.20 -27.97 2.03
C ILE A 22 -6.95 -27.84 0.53
N THR A 23 -7.10 -28.95 -0.19
CA THR A 23 -6.96 -29.00 -1.65
C THR A 23 -8.26 -29.32 -2.39
N LYS A 24 -9.33 -29.66 -1.64
CA LYS A 24 -10.65 -29.98 -2.18
C LYS A 24 -11.75 -29.47 -1.26
N PHE A 25 -12.83 -28.99 -1.85
CA PHE A 25 -14.07 -28.65 -1.15
C PHE A 25 -15.20 -29.51 -1.71
N GLY A 26 -15.56 -30.57 -0.99
CA GLY A 26 -16.34 -31.68 -1.56
C GLY A 26 -15.57 -32.37 -2.69
N ASP A 27 -16.20 -32.50 -3.85
CA ASP A 27 -15.57 -33.07 -5.05
C ASP A 27 -14.83 -32.03 -5.92
N ILE A 28 -14.87 -30.75 -5.54
CA ILE A 28 -14.29 -29.66 -6.33
C ILE A 28 -12.84 -29.43 -5.87
N PRO A 29 -11.83 -29.52 -6.76
CA PRO A 29 -10.47 -29.15 -6.43
C PRO A 29 -10.36 -27.63 -6.24
N ILE A 30 -9.70 -27.21 -5.16
CA ILE A 30 -9.48 -25.81 -4.84
C ILE A 30 -8.01 -25.54 -4.56
N THR A 31 -7.59 -24.29 -4.72
CA THR A 31 -6.26 -23.82 -4.34
C THR A 31 -6.44 -22.77 -3.26
N VAL A 32 -5.85 -23.02 -2.09
CA VAL A 32 -5.83 -22.06 -0.99
C VAL A 32 -4.44 -21.43 -0.92
N SER A 33 -4.40 -20.11 -0.84
CA SER A 33 -3.16 -19.36 -0.69
C SER A 33 -3.38 -18.20 0.27
N ALA A 34 -2.39 -17.89 1.11
CA ALA A 34 -2.43 -16.71 1.95
C ALA A 34 -2.61 -15.44 1.10
N HIS A 35 -3.45 -14.52 1.55
CA HIS A 35 -3.73 -13.31 0.79
C HIS A 35 -2.52 -12.37 0.79
N ALA A 36 -1.99 -12.09 -0.40
CA ALA A 36 -0.72 -11.39 -0.61
C ALA A 36 -0.65 -9.96 -0.06
N SER A 37 -1.77 -9.34 0.36
CA SER A 37 -1.78 -7.99 0.93
C SER A 37 -2.44 -7.87 2.30
N LEU A 38 -3.15 -8.90 2.77
CA LEU A 38 -3.85 -8.88 4.07
C LEU A 38 -3.05 -9.63 5.14
N TYR A 39 -2.14 -10.49 4.72
CA TYR A 39 -1.21 -11.18 5.61
C TYR A 39 -0.04 -10.30 6.06
N TYR A 40 0.31 -9.29 5.26
CA TYR A 40 1.40 -8.37 5.56
C TYR A 40 0.87 -7.08 6.17
N THR A 41 1.56 -6.59 7.18
CA THR A 41 1.31 -5.25 7.72
C THR A 41 2.43 -4.30 7.40
N ARG A 42 2.10 -3.01 7.37
CA ARG A 42 3.08 -1.94 7.14
C ARG A 42 3.06 -0.96 8.28
N GLY A 43 4.25 -0.73 8.83
CA GLY A 43 4.50 0.25 9.87
C GLY A 43 5.41 1.36 9.38
N VAL A 44 5.36 2.51 10.05
CA VAL A 44 6.30 3.62 9.87
C VAL A 44 7.04 3.84 11.17
N MET A 45 8.36 3.88 11.08
CA MET A 45 9.22 4.35 12.16
C MET A 45 10.00 5.58 11.69
N SER A 46 10.44 6.40 12.66
CA SER A 46 11.41 7.47 12.42
C SER A 46 12.77 6.95 12.84
N SER A 47 13.74 6.94 11.93
CA SER A 47 15.12 6.65 12.27
C SER A 47 16.05 7.32 11.26
N ASP A 48 17.14 7.83 11.81
CA ASP A 48 18.32 8.38 11.15
C ASP A 48 19.35 7.30 10.81
N GLU A 49 19.24 6.11 11.40
CA GLU A 49 20.22 5.04 11.32
C GLU A 49 19.76 3.85 10.46
N PHE A 50 20.75 3.05 10.05
CA PHE A 50 20.64 2.00 9.05
C PHE A 50 19.66 0.90 9.46
N VAL A 51 18.83 0.51 8.49
CA VAL A 51 17.76 -0.50 8.63
C VAL A 51 18.28 -1.95 8.49
N SER A 52 19.59 -2.16 8.57
CA SER A 52 20.24 -3.42 8.15
C SER A 52 20.15 -4.59 9.15
N GLU A 53 19.39 -4.46 10.25
CA GLU A 53 19.27 -5.52 11.28
C GLU A 53 17.83 -5.80 11.73
N LEU A 54 16.83 -5.48 10.89
CA LEU A 54 15.42 -5.68 11.25
C LEU A 54 14.83 -7.03 10.82
N GLU A 55 15.56 -7.83 10.02
CA GLU A 55 15.08 -9.14 9.55
C GLU A 55 14.74 -10.09 10.71
N ALA A 56 15.55 -10.09 11.77
CA ALA A 56 15.32 -10.87 12.98
C ALA A 56 13.98 -10.53 13.67
N GLN A 57 13.41 -9.37 13.37
CA GLN A 57 12.15 -8.86 13.92
C GLN A 57 11.00 -8.93 12.91
N LYS A 58 11.05 -9.91 11.99
CA LYS A 58 9.97 -10.21 11.04
C LYS A 58 9.73 -9.11 9.99
N VAL A 59 10.71 -8.23 9.79
CA VAL A 59 10.69 -7.25 8.70
C VAL A 59 11.19 -7.91 7.43
N ILE A 60 10.35 -7.94 6.39
CA ILE A 60 10.69 -8.49 5.07
C ILE A 60 11.10 -7.43 4.05
N ALA A 61 10.75 -6.18 4.31
CA ALA A 61 11.16 -5.06 3.48
C ALA A 61 11.20 -3.78 4.30
N ALA A 62 12.20 -2.95 4.03
CA ALA A 62 12.31 -1.61 4.57
C ALA A 62 12.60 -0.63 3.45
N SER A 63 11.86 0.48 3.42
CA SER A 63 12.02 1.50 2.40
C SER A 63 11.85 2.89 2.99
N HIS A 64 12.79 3.80 2.73
CA HIS A 64 12.62 5.21 3.08
C HIS A 64 11.43 5.80 2.32
N ILE A 65 10.64 6.60 3.03
CA ILE A 65 9.70 7.51 2.37
C ILE A 65 10.53 8.53 1.59
N THR A 66 10.15 8.77 0.35
CA THR A 66 10.83 9.74 -0.51
C THR A 66 9.92 10.92 -0.80
N LEU A 67 10.50 12.12 -0.77
CA LEU A 67 9.87 13.34 -1.23
C LEU A 67 10.48 13.75 -2.55
N LYS A 68 9.63 14.15 -3.50
CA LYS A 68 10.10 14.80 -4.73
C LYS A 68 10.05 16.30 -4.53
N ARG A 69 11.20 16.97 -4.52
CA ARG A 69 11.34 18.43 -4.47
C ARG A 69 12.28 18.87 -5.58
N ASP A 70 11.86 19.87 -6.36
CA ASP A 70 12.65 20.44 -7.46
C ASP A 70 13.23 19.40 -8.43
N GLY A 71 12.46 18.35 -8.72
CA GLY A 71 12.87 17.26 -9.60
C GLY A 71 13.76 16.20 -8.94
N GLN A 72 14.30 16.44 -7.75
CA GLN A 72 15.13 15.50 -7.00
C GLN A 72 14.31 14.62 -6.05
N ILE A 73 14.73 13.38 -5.89
CA ILE A 73 14.14 12.41 -4.96
C ILE A 73 14.97 12.43 -3.68
N ILE A 74 14.38 12.92 -2.60
CA ILE A 74 15.04 13.09 -1.31
C ILE A 74 14.44 12.08 -0.32
N PRO A 75 15.22 11.10 0.18
CA PRO A 75 14.75 10.23 1.25
C PRO A 75 14.61 11.04 2.54
N ILE A 76 13.52 10.83 3.26
CA ILE A 76 13.34 11.41 4.61
C ILE A 76 13.65 10.38 5.68
N ARG A 77 13.78 10.84 6.94
CA ARG A 77 14.01 10.03 8.15
C ARG A 77 12.96 8.95 8.44
N HIS A 78 11.83 8.95 7.74
CA HIS A 78 10.76 8.00 7.98
C HIS A 78 10.93 6.79 7.07
N VAL A 79 10.91 5.61 7.67
CA VAL A 79 11.07 4.33 6.99
C VAL A 79 9.77 3.55 7.12
N ILE A 80 9.28 3.03 5.99
CA ILE A 80 8.18 2.07 5.94
C ILE A 80 8.79 0.68 6.13
N LEU A 81 8.33 -0.03 7.14
CA LEU A 81 8.64 -1.43 7.38
C LEU A 81 7.45 -2.29 6.92
N THR A 82 7.73 -3.35 6.18
CA THR A 82 6.74 -4.38 5.84
C THR A 82 7.05 -5.62 6.66
N PHE A 83 6.04 -6.10 7.40
CA PHE A 83 6.13 -7.27 8.25
C PHE A 83 5.44 -8.46 7.58
N ASP A 84 5.98 -9.66 7.75
CA ASP A 84 5.35 -10.94 7.36
C ASP A 84 4.29 -11.42 8.36
N THR A 85 3.75 -10.51 9.16
CA THR A 85 2.75 -10.77 10.18
C THR A 85 1.50 -9.91 10.00
N PRO A 86 0.32 -10.43 10.36
CA PRO A 86 -0.94 -9.69 10.30
C PRO A 86 -1.03 -8.58 11.35
N VAL A 87 -0.10 -8.55 12.31
CA VAL A 87 0.02 -7.49 13.34
C VAL A 87 1.50 -7.15 13.49
N PHE A 88 1.84 -5.87 13.38
CA PHE A 88 3.19 -5.37 13.63
C PHE A 88 3.37 -5.00 15.12
N PRO A 89 4.58 -5.11 15.68
CA PRO A 89 4.83 -4.74 17.08
C PRO A 89 4.77 -3.22 17.26
N LYS A 90 4.33 -2.74 18.44
CA LYS A 90 4.29 -1.30 18.74
C LYS A 90 5.67 -0.65 18.77
N LYS A 91 6.71 -1.44 19.04
CA LYS A 91 8.10 -1.01 19.13
C LYS A 91 9.00 -2.00 18.43
N ILE A 92 10.08 -1.51 17.85
CA ILE A 92 11.15 -2.31 17.24
C ILE A 92 12.49 -1.77 17.70
N THR A 93 13.47 -2.65 17.84
CA THR A 93 14.83 -2.24 18.22
C THR A 93 15.67 -2.13 16.96
N ALA A 94 16.17 -0.94 16.66
CA ALA A 94 17.14 -0.70 15.59
C ALA A 94 18.49 -0.40 16.24
N GLY A 95 19.46 -1.30 16.10
CA GLY A 95 20.72 -1.24 16.85
C GLY A 95 20.47 -1.24 18.36
N TYR A 96 20.81 -0.14 19.04
CA TYR A 96 20.62 0.04 20.49
C TYR A 96 19.41 0.91 20.85
N ILE A 97 18.62 1.34 19.86
CA ILE A 97 17.52 2.29 20.02
C ILE A 97 16.19 1.57 19.88
N SER A 98 15.26 1.85 20.81
CA SER A 98 13.86 1.41 20.68
C SER A 98 13.04 2.47 19.96
N CYS A 99 12.50 2.11 18.80
CA CYS A 99 11.69 2.98 17.95
C CYS A 99 10.21 2.60 18.01
N ASP A 100 9.33 3.59 18.12
CA ASP A 100 7.89 3.38 18.01
C ASP A 100 7.47 3.18 16.54
N ILE A 101 6.57 2.22 16.33
CA ILE A 101 5.98 1.94 15.01
C ILE A 101 4.53 2.44 14.99
N ARG A 102 4.19 3.20 13.95
CA ARG A 102 2.83 3.65 13.66
C ARG A 102 2.29 2.93 12.41
N PRO A 103 0.98 2.70 12.29
CA PRO A 103 0.41 2.16 11.05
C PRO A 103 0.78 3.03 9.84
N TYR A 104 1.23 2.41 8.76
CA TYR A 104 1.43 3.11 7.49
C TYR A 104 0.08 3.37 6.82
N ILE A 105 -0.24 4.65 6.62
CA ILE A 105 -1.42 5.08 5.85
C ILE A 105 -0.92 5.61 4.51
N PRO A 106 -1.13 4.90 3.38
CA PRO A 106 -0.70 5.37 2.08
C PRO A 106 -1.50 6.59 1.64
N ASN A 107 -0.85 7.45 0.84
CA ASN A 107 -1.55 8.57 0.21
C ASN A 107 -2.67 8.05 -0.70
N PRO A 108 -3.87 8.67 -0.68
CA PRO A 108 -4.96 8.30 -1.56
C PRO A 108 -4.51 8.32 -3.02
N VAL A 109 -4.77 7.22 -3.73
CA VAL A 109 -4.44 7.13 -5.16
C VAL A 109 -5.37 8.05 -5.93
N ARG A 110 -4.81 9.06 -6.60
CA ARG A 110 -5.53 9.94 -7.53
C ARG A 110 -5.31 9.50 -8.96
N CYS A 111 -6.39 9.37 -9.73
CA CYS A 111 -6.31 9.09 -11.16
C CYS A 111 -5.96 10.37 -11.93
N PHE A 112 -4.76 10.45 -12.52
CA PHE A 112 -4.35 11.60 -13.33
C PHE A 112 -5.07 11.73 -14.69
N LYS A 113 -6.03 10.85 -15.00
CA LYS A 113 -6.89 10.96 -16.18
C LYS A 113 -8.24 11.59 -15.84
N CYS A 114 -8.93 11.12 -14.81
CA CYS A 114 -10.28 11.59 -14.45
C CYS A 114 -10.34 12.36 -13.13
N GLN A 115 -9.20 12.59 -12.47
CA GLN A 115 -9.03 13.28 -11.18
C GLN A 115 -9.72 12.64 -9.96
N ARG A 116 -10.49 11.56 -10.13
CA ARG A 116 -11.11 10.81 -9.02
C ARG A 116 -10.10 9.99 -8.22
N PHE A 117 -10.41 9.75 -6.95
CA PHE A 117 -9.62 8.89 -6.07
C PHE A 117 -9.95 7.40 -6.24
N GLY A 118 -9.05 6.54 -5.79
CA GLY A 118 -9.23 5.09 -5.65
C GLY A 118 -8.70 4.24 -6.81
N HIS A 119 -8.19 4.83 -7.89
CA HIS A 119 -7.61 4.07 -9.01
C HIS A 119 -6.52 4.85 -9.75
N THR A 120 -5.64 4.12 -10.43
CA THR A 120 -4.58 4.69 -11.27
C THR A 120 -5.09 5.05 -12.66
N LYS A 121 -4.27 5.76 -13.45
CA LYS A 121 -4.58 6.06 -14.86
C LYS A 121 -4.79 4.81 -15.71
N THR A 122 -4.02 3.74 -15.45
CA THR A 122 -4.08 2.48 -16.20
C THR A 122 -5.36 1.69 -15.93
N ALA A 123 -5.88 1.74 -14.71
CA ALA A 123 -7.14 1.10 -14.33
C ALA A 123 -8.38 1.98 -14.62
N CYS A 124 -8.19 3.18 -15.18
CA CYS A 124 -9.26 4.15 -15.37
C CYS A 124 -10.21 3.71 -16.49
N ARG A 125 -11.47 3.48 -16.13
CA ARG A 125 -12.57 3.25 -17.08
C ARG A 125 -13.27 4.55 -17.51
N GLY A 126 -12.91 5.67 -16.88
CA GLY A 126 -13.45 6.99 -17.21
C GLY A 126 -12.90 7.54 -18.52
N SER A 127 -13.79 8.15 -19.30
CA SER A 127 -13.49 8.98 -20.48
C SER A 127 -14.51 10.11 -20.49
N PRO A 128 -14.15 11.37 -20.81
CA PRO A 128 -12.85 11.88 -21.30
C PRO A 128 -11.81 12.17 -20.20
N ALA A 129 -10.59 12.55 -20.61
CA ALA A 129 -9.56 13.06 -19.71
C ALA A 129 -9.91 14.47 -19.22
N LEU A 130 -9.71 14.73 -17.93
CA LEU A 130 -10.04 15.99 -17.26
C LEU A 130 -8.78 16.75 -16.87
N CYS A 131 -8.82 18.07 -17.07
CA CYS A 131 -7.75 18.97 -16.69
C CYS A 131 -7.48 18.91 -15.17
N PRO A 132 -6.23 18.70 -14.73
CA PRO A 132 -5.89 18.67 -13.30
C PRO A 132 -6.17 19.98 -12.55
N ARG A 133 -6.24 21.11 -13.27
CA ARG A 133 -6.42 22.44 -12.69
C ARG A 133 -7.88 22.81 -12.47
N CYS A 134 -8.73 22.57 -13.46
CA CYS A 134 -10.14 23.02 -13.45
C CYS A 134 -11.17 21.89 -13.55
N SER A 135 -10.73 20.64 -13.69
CA SER A 135 -11.58 19.45 -13.79
C SER A 135 -12.48 19.39 -15.04
N GLU A 136 -12.31 20.29 -16.00
CA GLU A 136 -13.05 20.28 -17.27
C GLU A 136 -12.34 19.45 -18.35
N PRO A 137 -13.09 18.84 -19.30
CA PRO A 137 -12.51 18.10 -20.41
C PRO A 137 -11.97 18.99 -21.52
N GLY A 138 -11.21 18.39 -22.45
CA GLY A 138 -10.90 18.99 -23.75
C GLY A 138 -9.63 19.85 -23.83
N HIS A 139 -8.83 19.93 -22.76
CA HIS A 139 -7.55 20.65 -22.76
C HIS A 139 -6.56 20.09 -21.72
N GLU A 140 -5.29 20.48 -21.84
CA GLU A 140 -4.22 20.13 -20.91
C GLU A 140 -3.95 21.25 -19.90
N GLU A 141 -3.32 20.92 -18.77
CA GLU A 141 -2.99 21.87 -17.69
C GLU A 141 -2.22 23.10 -18.18
N THR A 142 -1.28 22.92 -19.12
CA THR A 142 -0.42 23.98 -19.68
C THR A 142 -1.19 25.04 -20.45
N THR A 143 -2.38 24.70 -20.98
CA THR A 143 -3.24 25.59 -21.78
C THR A 143 -4.48 26.07 -21.00
N CYS A 144 -4.61 25.66 -19.74
CA CYS A 144 -5.75 25.95 -18.89
C CYS A 144 -5.74 27.41 -18.41
N LYS A 145 -6.71 28.19 -18.90
CA LYS A 145 -6.95 29.59 -18.49
C LYS A 145 -8.05 29.73 -17.44
N THR A 146 -8.82 28.67 -17.19
CA THR A 146 -9.90 28.67 -16.20
C THR A 146 -9.33 28.67 -14.78
N PRO A 147 -10.05 29.28 -13.82
CA PRO A 147 -9.65 29.24 -12.41
C PRO A 147 -9.54 27.81 -11.90
N GLU A 148 -8.73 27.63 -10.87
CA GLU A 148 -8.54 26.33 -10.23
C GLU A 148 -9.81 25.86 -9.53
N LYS A 149 -10.15 24.59 -9.73
CA LYS A 149 -11.36 23.97 -9.19
C LYS A 149 -11.07 22.54 -8.78
N CYS A 150 -11.39 22.23 -7.53
CA CYS A 150 -11.41 20.86 -7.03
C CYS A 150 -12.45 20.04 -7.80
N PHE A 151 -12.11 18.79 -8.10
CA PHE A 151 -13.06 17.88 -8.75
C PHE A 151 -14.32 17.63 -7.90
N ASN A 152 -14.16 17.63 -6.57
CA ASN A 152 -15.25 17.49 -5.58
C ASN A 152 -15.65 18.85 -5.01
#